data_AF-A0A316L7W1-F1
#
_entry.id   AF-A0A316L7W1-F1
#
_cell.length_a   1.000
_cell.length_b   1.000
_cell.length_c   1.000
_cell.angle_alpha   90.00
_cell.angle_beta   90.00
_cell.angle_gamma   90.00
#
_symmetry.space_group_name_H-M   'P 1'
#
loop_
_entity.id
_entity.type
_entity.pdbx_description
1 polymer ?
#
loop_
_entity_poly.entity_id
_entity_poly.type
_entity_poly.pdbx_seq_one_letter_code
_entity_poly.pdbx_strand_id
1 'polypeptide(L)' 'MNGQKAQITTKDLSMVEELLDFQALAHAKAKTYCGYLQDQEAKEVMERLTQTHQQCFDAINAYLQNSN' A
#
# COMPACT_ATOMS: atom_id res chain seq x y z
N MET A 1 27.34 -16.52 5.76
CA MET A 1 26.79 -15.18 6.03
C MET A 1 25.73 -15.36 7.12
N ASN A 2 26.01 -14.90 8.35
CA ASN A 2 25.06 -14.99 9.44
C ASN A 2 23.95 -13.97 9.18
N GLY A 3 22.80 -14.44 8.71
CA GLY A 3 21.58 -13.64 8.58
C GLY A 3 21.02 -13.34 9.97
N GLN A 4 21.52 -12.31 10.63
CA GLN A 4 20.78 -11.69 11.72
C GLN A 4 19.47 -11.19 11.11
N LYS A 5 18.35 -11.84 11.46
CA LYS A 5 17.03 -11.25 11.25
C LYS A 5 17.06 -9.88 11.93
N ALA A 6 16.93 -8.82 11.15
CA ALA A 6 16.83 -7.47 11.70
C ALA A 6 15.69 -7.48 12.73
N GLN A 7 16.01 -7.12 13.96
CA GLN A 7 15.04 -7.09 15.05
C GLN A 7 14.20 -5.83 14.85
N ILE A 8 12.91 -6.01 14.51
CA ILE A 8 11.99 -4.90 14.26
C ILE A 8 11.81 -4.12 15.56
N THR A 9 11.97 -2.80 15.49
CA THR A 9 11.76 -1.90 16.63
C THR A 9 10.34 -1.32 16.63
N THR A 10 9.88 -0.77 17.74
CA THR A 10 8.59 -0.08 17.84
C THR A 10 8.46 1.09 16.84
N LYS A 11 9.58 1.78 16.55
CA LYS A 11 9.63 2.84 15.55
C LYS A 11 9.41 2.31 14.13
N ASP A 12 9.95 1.12 13.84
CA ASP A 12 9.75 0.49 12.54
C ASP A 12 8.28 0.06 12.37
N LEU A 13 7.65 -0.45 13.43
CA LEU A 13 6.22 -0.79 13.42
C LEU A 13 5.34 0.44 13.15
N SER A 14 5.56 1.57 13.84
CA SER A 14 4.78 2.78 13.60
C SER A 14 4.96 3.30 12.16
N MET A 15 6.16 3.20 11.59
CA MET A 15 6.39 3.57 10.18
C MET A 15 5.66 2.64 9.20
N VAL A 16 5.56 1.34 9.52
CA VAL A 16 4.83 0.36 8.71
C VAL A 16 3.32 0.59 8.80
N GLU A 17 2.80 0.96 9.97
CA GLU A 17 1.39 1.38 10.15
C GLU A 17 1.07 2.66 9.38
N GLU A 18 1.93 3.68 9.45
CA GLU A 18 1.79 4.91 8.65
C GLU A 18 1.79 4.60 7.15
N LEU A 19 2.62 3.66 6.69
CA LEU A 19 2.64 3.23 5.30
C LEU A 19 1.34 2.51 4.93
N LEU A 20 0.76 1.70 5.83
CA LEU A 20 -0.54 1.05 5.61
C LEU A 20 -1.64 2.10 5.39
N ASP A 21 -1.72 3.09 6.27
CA ASP A 21 -2.69 4.20 6.17
C ASP A 21 -2.50 5.00 4.89
N PHE A 22 -1.23 5.24 4.50
CA PHE A 22 -0.92 5.87 3.22
C PHE A 22 -1.46 5.07 2.03
N GLN A 23 -1.25 3.74 1.99
CA GLN A 23 -1.76 2.91 0.89
C GLN A 23 -3.29 2.95 0.82
N ALA A 24 -3.98 2.92 1.96
CA ALA A 24 -5.44 3.03 2.03
C ALA A 24 -5.94 4.37 1.46
N LEU A 25 -5.31 5.48 1.85
CA LEU A 25 -5.65 6.81 1.35
C LEU A 25 -5.35 6.95 -0.14
N ALA A 26 -4.20 6.44 -0.60
CA ALA A 26 -3.79 6.48 -1.99
C ALA A 26 -4.75 5.66 -2.88
N HIS A 27 -5.15 4.47 -2.45
CA HIS A 27 -6.17 3.66 -3.13
C HIS A 27 -7.49 4.43 -3.28
N ALA A 28 -7.99 5.02 -2.18
CA ALA A 28 -9.24 5.77 -2.20
C ALA A 28 -9.17 6.95 -3.19
N LYS A 29 -8.07 7.71 -3.18
CA LYS A 29 -7.84 8.82 -4.11
C LYS A 29 -7.75 8.36 -5.57
N ALA A 30 -6.99 7.32 -5.85
CA ALA A 30 -6.83 6.77 -7.20
C ALA A 30 -8.18 6.29 -7.76
N LYS A 31 -8.98 5.60 -6.94
CA LYS A 31 -10.34 5.17 -7.31
C LYS A 31 -11.25 6.35 -7.62
N THR A 32 -11.21 7.41 -6.80
CA THR A 32 -11.96 8.65 -7.08
C THR A 32 -11.53 9.29 -8.39
N TYR A 33 -10.23 9.45 -8.64
CA TYR A 33 -9.72 10.06 -9.87
C TYR A 33 -10.04 9.23 -11.11
N CYS A 34 -10.00 7.90 -11.00
CA CYS A 34 -10.41 7.00 -12.07
C CYS A 34 -11.82 7.30 -12.57
N GLY A 35 -12.75 7.66 -11.66
CA GLY A 35 -14.12 8.04 -11.99
C GLY A 35 -14.25 9.38 -12.73
N TYR A 36 -13.26 10.26 -12.64
CA TYR A 36 -13.25 11.56 -13.32
C TYR A 36 -12.55 11.54 -14.69
N LEU A 37 -11.72 10.54 -14.95
CA LEU A 37 -11.03 10.42 -16.23
C LEU A 37 -12.05 10.14 -17.34
N GLN A 38 -11.79 10.68 -18.52
CA GLN A 38 -12.61 10.44 -19.72
C GLN A 38 -11.81 9.72 -20.80
N ASP A 39 -10.50 10.00 -20.86
CA ASP A 39 -9.56 9.27 -21.69
C ASP A 39 -9.39 7.82 -21.22
N GLN A 40 -9.46 6.88 -22.17
CA GLN A 40 -9.45 5.45 -21.88
C GLN A 40 -8.06 4.97 -21.44
N GLU A 41 -6.99 5.46 -22.06
CA GLU A 41 -5.62 5.07 -21.70
C GLU A 41 -5.28 5.55 -20.28
N ALA A 42 -5.64 6.79 -19.95
CA ALA A 42 -5.50 7.34 -18.62
C ALA A 42 -6.29 6.55 -17.57
N LYS A 43 -7.52 6.12 -17.88
CA LYS A 43 -8.31 5.26 -17.00
C LYS A 43 -7.60 3.94 -16.71
N GLU A 44 -7.10 3.25 -17.73
CA GLU A 44 -6.42 1.97 -17.55
C GLU A 44 -5.16 2.10 -16.69
N VAL A 45 -4.41 3.19 -16.86
CA VAL A 45 -3.25 3.49 -15.98
C VAL A 45 -3.72 3.70 -14.54
N MET A 46 -4.79 4.47 -14.33
CA MET A 46 -5.32 4.76 -12.99
C MET A 46 -5.94 3.52 -12.32
N GLU A 47 -6.58 2.64 -13.08
CA GLU A 47 -7.09 1.35 -12.60
C GLU A 47 -5.95 0.45 -12.13
N ARG A 48 -4.87 0.34 -12.93
CA ARG A 48 -3.66 -0.38 -12.52
C ARG A 48 -3.06 0.21 -11.24
N LEU A 49 -2.98 1.53 -11.13
CA LEU A 49 -2.47 2.19 -9.92
C LEU A 49 -3.34 1.89 -8.69
N THR A 50 -4.67 1.92 -8.86
CA THR A 50 -5.63 1.59 -7.80
C THR A 50 -5.44 0.15 -7.30
N GLN A 51 -5.22 -0.79 -8.23
CA GLN A 51 -4.94 -2.20 -7.91
C GLN A 51 -3.59 -2.35 -7.19
N THR A 52 -2.54 -1.64 -7.64
CA THR A 52 -1.22 -1.67 -6.98
C THR A 52 -1.31 -1.21 -5.52
N HIS A 53 -2.01 -0.11 -5.23
CA HIS A 53 -2.19 0.35 -3.85
C HIS A 53 -2.95 -0.65 -2.98
N GLN A 54 -3.95 -1.34 -3.53
CA GLN A 54 -4.65 -2.42 -2.82
C GLN A 54 -3.70 -3.59 -2.50
N GLN A 55 -2.92 -4.04 -3.48
CA GLN A 55 -1.95 -5.13 -3.30
C GLN A 55 -0.88 -4.76 -2.25
N CYS A 56 -0.39 -3.52 -2.27
CA CYS A 56 0.54 -3.04 -1.26
C CYS A 56 -0.09 -3.00 0.13
N PHE A 57 -1.33 -2.51 0.25
CA PHE A 57 -2.07 -2.53 1.52
C PHE A 57 -2.20 -3.95 2.06
N ASP A 58 -2.64 -4.90 1.24
CA ASP A 58 -2.83 -6.29 1.64
C ASP A 58 -1.52 -6.93 2.13
N ALA A 59 -0.42 -6.66 1.43
CA ALA A 59 0.91 -7.16 1.80
C ALA A 59 1.40 -6.58 3.14
N ILE A 60 1.23 -5.27 3.36
CA ILE A 60 1.63 -4.61 4.60
C ILE A 60 0.76 -5.08 5.76
N ASN A 61 -0.55 -5.18 5.55
CA ASN A 61 -1.48 -5.67 6.57
C ASN A 61 -1.16 -7.11 6.97
N ALA A 62 -0.89 -7.99 6.00
CA ALA A 62 -0.46 -9.36 6.27
C ALA A 62 0.87 -9.39 7.04
N TYR A 63 1.81 -8.49 6.74
CA TYR A 63 3.06 -8.39 7.49
C TYR A 63 2.83 -7.97 8.94
N LEU A 64 1.99 -6.95 9.19
CA LEU A 64 1.65 -6.49 10.54
C LEU A 64 0.91 -7.58 11.34
N GLN A 65 -0.03 -8.29 10.72
CA GLN A 65 -0.75 -9.40 11.37
C GLN A 65 0.16 -10.57 11.76
N ASN A 66 1.21 -10.84 10.98
CA ASN A 66 2.19 -11.89 11.27
C ASN A 66 3.32 -11.42 12.21
N SER A 67 3.40 -10.11 12.48
CA SER A 67 4.41 -9.50 13.37
C SER A 67 3.87 -9.20 14.77
N ASN A 68 2.56 -9.32 14.98
CA ASN A 68 1.85 -9.27 16.26
C ASN A 68 1.67 -10.67 16.85
#